data_AF-A0AAI9XGL3-F1
#
_entry.id   AF-A0AAI9XGL3-F1
#
_cell.length_a   1.000
_cell.length_b   1.000
_cell.length_c   1.000
_cell.angle_alpha   90.00
_cell.angle_beta   90.00
_cell.angle_gamma   90.00
#
_symmetry.space_group_name_H-M   'P 1'
#
loop_
_entity.id
_entity.type
_entity.pdbx_description
1 polymer ?
#
loop_
_entity_poly.entity_id
_entity_poly.type
_entity_poly.pdbx_seq_one_letter_code
_entity_poly.pdbx_strand_id
1 'polypeptide(L)'
;MSCTQAGARAMWRQLSSPLNRVFKKHVRQEDDLADQPKRLAALVAPICSQMLEQLNYPGAPQLEGEAVEVLLAYMYNRAVKIGVPLDTHISAKGFRLGYAEGLLAHPRHPVEVQGYVGLFTWLVVQYDDIVGQNNQMVEEALLFHERLFRGEPQPNYLLEGIAGLLREARDHFDTVLANMLQISVLKFLTSNLLERHSGFQHMSVTRAGQKFPDFYRDMSGMDQAYAVFCYPKALYPDVGAFLEAIPDMANFINISNDVLSFYKEELSGDTRNYVHNRATCTGKPVLTVVAEVNRESIASARRVEKILKGRGIYEQSWNDSVRGYMAMHTTNPRYKLTDLGIGEEHPLAPFEHRIGQLFEQMSRKE
;
A
#
# COMPACT_ATOMS: atom_id res chain seq x y z
N MET A 1 -37.35 3.51 -44.92
CA MET A 1 -38.40 2.49 -45.09
C MET A 1 -38.13 1.84 -46.43
N SER A 2 -37.91 0.54 -46.64
CA SER A 2 -38.01 -0.68 -45.84
C SER A 2 -37.02 -1.68 -46.47
N CYS A 3 -36.35 -2.51 -45.68
CA CYS A 3 -36.15 -3.90 -46.10
C CYS A 3 -35.76 -4.75 -44.89
N THR A 4 -36.69 -5.61 -44.52
CA THR A 4 -36.62 -6.63 -43.48
C THR A 4 -36.07 -7.95 -44.03
N GLN A 5 -35.25 -8.56 -43.19
CA GLN A 5 -35.20 -9.98 -42.84
C GLN A 5 -34.64 -11.06 -43.80
N ALA A 6 -33.58 -11.68 -43.25
CA ALA A 6 -33.44 -13.11 -42.97
C ALA A 6 -33.02 -14.06 -44.09
N GLY A 7 -31.83 -14.64 -43.91
CA GLY A 7 -31.33 -15.79 -44.65
C GLY A 7 -30.40 -16.65 -43.79
N ALA A 8 -30.98 -17.73 -43.25
CA ALA A 8 -30.43 -19.07 -42.98
C ALA A 8 -29.00 -19.30 -42.44
N ARG A 9 -28.98 -20.11 -41.36
CA ARG A 9 -27.86 -20.89 -40.80
C ARG A 9 -27.12 -21.75 -41.83
N ALA A 10 -25.79 -21.86 -41.69
CA ALA A 10 -25.04 -23.02 -42.14
C ALA A 10 -23.99 -23.42 -41.07
N MET A 11 -24.16 -24.64 -40.55
CA MET A 11 -23.17 -25.35 -39.74
C MET A 11 -21.96 -25.73 -40.59
N TRP A 12 -20.75 -25.48 -40.11
CA TRP A 12 -19.55 -26.20 -40.57
C TRP A 12 -18.73 -26.69 -39.39
N ARG A 13 -18.60 -28.02 -39.34
CA ARG A 13 -17.80 -28.79 -38.39
C ARG A 13 -16.31 -28.65 -38.67
N GLN A 14 -15.55 -28.77 -37.59
CA GLN A 14 -14.10 -28.86 -37.48
C GLN A 14 -13.45 -29.76 -38.54
N LEU A 15 -12.37 -29.23 -39.14
CA LEU A 15 -11.27 -30.04 -39.66
C LEU A 15 -10.00 -29.59 -38.93
N SER A 16 -9.50 -30.46 -38.07
CA SER A 16 -8.23 -30.33 -37.35
C SER A 16 -7.06 -30.49 -38.33
N SER A 17 -6.29 -29.41 -38.54
CA SER A 17 -5.03 -29.45 -39.29
C SER A 17 -3.87 -29.92 -38.38
N PRO A 18 -2.98 -30.82 -38.84
CA PRO A 18 -1.86 -31.35 -38.03
C PRO A 18 -0.70 -30.37 -37.79
N LEU A 19 -0.81 -29.12 -38.24
CA LEU A 19 0.27 -28.13 -38.19
C LEU A 19 0.38 -27.36 -36.86
N ASN A 20 -0.51 -27.60 -35.89
CA ASN A 20 -0.43 -27.01 -34.54
C ASN A 20 0.59 -27.69 -33.60
N ARG A 21 1.42 -28.61 -34.11
CA ARG A 21 2.33 -29.41 -33.27
C ARG A 21 3.75 -28.87 -33.10
N VAL A 22 4.07 -27.67 -33.58
CA VAL A 22 5.40 -27.06 -33.38
C VAL A 22 5.30 -25.60 -32.95
N PHE A 23 4.60 -25.35 -31.86
CA PHE A 23 5.05 -24.36 -30.89
C PHE A 23 5.09 -25.07 -29.55
N LYS A 24 6.26 -25.65 -29.23
CA LYS A 24 6.57 -25.96 -27.84
C LYS A 24 6.39 -24.65 -27.08
N LYS A 25 5.29 -24.54 -26.32
CA LYS A 25 5.21 -23.61 -25.19
C LYS A 25 6.56 -23.76 -24.49
N HIS A 26 7.35 -22.69 -24.44
CA HIS A 26 8.32 -22.58 -23.37
C HIS A 26 7.47 -22.64 -22.11
N VAL A 27 7.43 -23.82 -21.49
CA VAL A 27 6.85 -24.01 -20.18
C VAL A 27 7.65 -23.10 -19.27
N ARG A 28 7.09 -21.94 -18.90
CA ARG A 28 7.55 -21.20 -17.73
C ARG A 28 7.44 -22.20 -16.58
N GLN A 29 8.57 -22.50 -15.96
CA GLN A 29 8.65 -23.45 -14.84
C GLN A 29 7.95 -22.92 -13.56
N GLU A 30 7.33 -21.75 -13.65
CA GLU A 30 6.80 -20.94 -12.55
C GLU A 30 5.27 -20.81 -12.58
N ASP A 31 4.58 -21.21 -13.68
CA ASP A 31 3.11 -21.09 -13.79
C ASP A 31 2.36 -22.02 -12.79
N ASP A 32 3.06 -22.92 -12.09
CA ASP A 32 2.50 -23.85 -11.09
C ASP A 32 2.75 -23.43 -9.63
N LEU A 33 3.42 -22.30 -9.39
CA LEU A 33 3.81 -21.88 -8.03
C LEU A 33 2.61 -21.54 -7.15
N ALA A 34 1.60 -20.87 -7.71
CA ALA A 34 0.35 -20.55 -7.01
C ALA A 34 -0.38 -21.82 -6.50
N ASP A 35 -0.30 -22.92 -7.26
CA ASP A 35 -0.92 -24.21 -6.92
C ASP A 35 -0.06 -25.05 -5.96
N GLN A 36 1.15 -24.60 -5.60
CA GLN A 36 2.07 -25.29 -4.71
C GLN A 36 2.51 -24.41 -3.53
N PRO A 37 1.60 -24.05 -2.60
CA PRO A 37 1.88 -23.09 -1.52
C PRO A 37 3.13 -23.39 -0.70
N LYS A 38 3.38 -24.67 -0.39
CA LYS A 38 4.58 -25.10 0.37
C LYS A 38 5.88 -24.87 -0.40
N ARG A 39 5.87 -25.11 -1.71
CA ARG A 39 7.04 -24.88 -2.58
C ARG A 39 7.28 -23.39 -2.75
N LEU A 40 6.22 -22.62 -2.99
CA LEU A 40 6.29 -21.17 -3.08
C LEU A 40 6.84 -20.56 -1.77
N ALA A 41 6.32 -20.98 -0.61
CA ALA A 41 6.81 -20.54 0.69
C ALA A 41 8.31 -20.83 0.87
N ALA A 42 8.77 -22.03 0.52
CA ALA A 42 10.19 -22.41 0.60
C ALA A 42 11.11 -21.56 -0.29
N LEU A 43 10.59 -21.04 -1.41
CA LEU A 43 11.34 -20.18 -2.35
C LEU A 43 11.34 -18.71 -1.93
N VAL A 44 10.23 -18.23 -1.37
CA VAL A 44 10.05 -16.82 -0.99
C VAL A 44 10.60 -16.51 0.40
N ALA A 45 10.46 -17.43 1.36
CA ALA A 45 10.89 -17.23 2.74
C ALA A 45 12.35 -16.73 2.86
N PRO A 46 13.35 -17.33 2.19
CA PRO A 46 14.73 -16.84 2.28
C PRO A 46 14.92 -15.41 1.78
N ILE A 47 14.11 -14.97 0.80
CA ILE A 47 14.18 -13.61 0.26
C ILE A 47 13.63 -12.61 1.28
N CYS A 48 12.47 -12.90 1.86
CA CYS A 48 11.87 -12.04 2.89
C CYS A 48 12.71 -12.01 4.17
N SER A 49 13.22 -13.16 4.63
CA SER A 49 14.12 -13.23 5.80
C SER A 49 15.40 -12.41 5.57
N GLN A 50 15.99 -12.48 4.37
CA GLN A 50 17.14 -11.66 4.02
C GLN A 50 16.83 -10.17 4.16
N MET A 51 15.64 -9.70 3.82
CA MET A 51 15.26 -8.30 4.03
C MET A 51 15.36 -7.91 5.51
N LEU A 52 14.67 -8.65 6.37
CA LEU A 52 14.63 -8.37 7.81
C LEU A 52 16.02 -8.42 8.45
N GLU A 53 16.82 -9.43 8.07
CA GLU A 53 18.20 -9.58 8.54
C GLU A 53 19.08 -8.39 8.10
N GLN A 54 19.01 -7.99 6.82
CA GLN A 54 19.87 -6.93 6.28
C GLN A 54 19.46 -5.53 6.72
N LEU A 55 18.21 -5.34 7.17
CA LEU A 55 17.70 -4.14 7.83
C LEU A 55 18.01 -4.11 9.34
N ASN A 56 18.63 -5.16 9.89
CA ASN A 56 18.83 -5.33 11.33
C ASN A 56 17.51 -5.20 12.12
N TYR A 57 16.42 -5.73 11.57
CA TYR A 57 15.09 -5.59 12.16
C TYR A 57 15.02 -6.26 13.55
N PRO A 58 14.77 -5.50 14.63
CA PRO A 58 14.83 -6.02 16.00
C PRO A 58 13.53 -6.70 16.47
N GLY A 59 12.55 -6.88 15.57
CA GLY A 59 11.20 -7.32 15.91
C GLY A 59 10.24 -6.17 16.21
N ALA A 60 8.96 -6.52 16.32
CA ALA A 60 7.87 -5.57 16.49
C ALA A 60 8.06 -4.71 17.76
N PRO A 61 7.73 -3.41 17.72
CA PRO A 61 7.85 -2.55 18.90
C PRO A 61 6.82 -2.95 19.96
N GLN A 62 7.21 -2.81 21.23
CA GLN A 62 6.25 -2.91 22.33
C GLN A 62 5.54 -1.56 22.51
N LEU A 63 4.25 -1.62 22.79
CA LEU A 63 3.40 -0.45 22.92
C LEU A 63 3.10 -0.16 24.38
N GLU A 64 3.16 1.12 24.72
CA GLU A 64 2.72 1.61 26.02
C GLU A 64 1.19 1.71 26.05
N GLY A 65 0.58 1.23 27.14
CA GLY A 65 -0.88 1.22 27.26
C GLY A 65 -1.52 2.61 27.18
N GLU A 66 -0.83 3.64 27.67
CA GLU A 66 -1.29 5.03 27.55
C GLU A 66 -1.31 5.50 26.09
N ALA A 67 -0.24 5.26 25.32
CA ALA A 67 -0.17 5.65 23.92
C ALA A 67 -1.29 4.99 23.08
N VAL A 68 -1.58 3.72 23.36
CA VAL A 68 -2.70 2.97 22.78
C VAL A 68 -4.03 3.72 23.04
N GLU A 69 -4.34 4.04 24.29
CA GLU A 69 -5.61 4.70 24.63
C GLU A 69 -5.74 6.10 24.05
N VAL A 70 -4.70 6.93 24.20
CA VAL A 70 -4.74 8.34 23.79
C VAL A 70 -4.93 8.43 22.28
N LEU A 71 -4.18 7.64 21.51
CA LEU A 71 -4.35 7.64 20.06
C LEU A 71 -5.70 7.08 19.63
N LEU A 72 -6.18 6.00 20.26
CA LEU A 72 -7.48 5.42 19.93
C LEU A 72 -8.60 6.45 20.15
N ALA A 73 -8.60 7.12 21.30
CA ALA A 73 -9.59 8.15 21.61
C ALA A 73 -9.50 9.32 20.62
N TYR A 74 -8.29 9.76 20.25
CA TYR A 74 -8.09 10.82 19.27
C TYR A 74 -8.65 10.41 17.89
N MET A 75 -8.24 9.25 17.38
CA MET A 75 -8.68 8.76 16.07
C MET A 75 -10.18 8.52 16.02
N TYR A 76 -10.77 7.93 17.05
CA TYR A 76 -12.22 7.69 17.12
C TYR A 76 -13.00 9.01 17.05
N ASN A 77 -12.66 9.98 17.90
CA ASN A 77 -13.34 11.28 17.91
C ASN A 77 -13.21 12.03 16.58
N ARG A 78 -12.07 11.88 15.90
CA ARG A 78 -11.85 12.45 14.57
C ARG A 78 -12.64 11.71 13.50
N ALA A 79 -12.72 10.37 13.56
CA ALA A 79 -13.47 9.56 12.62
C ALA A 79 -14.98 9.88 12.66
N VAL A 80 -15.54 10.04 13.86
CA VAL A 80 -16.93 10.47 14.05
C VAL A 80 -17.20 11.83 13.39
N LYS A 81 -16.27 12.79 13.54
CA LYS A 81 -16.37 14.11 12.89
C LYS A 81 -16.23 14.05 11.37
N ILE A 82 -15.43 13.11 10.85
CA ILE A 82 -15.30 12.86 9.41
C ILE A 82 -16.59 12.25 8.84
N GLY A 83 -17.35 11.50 9.65
CA GLY A 83 -18.66 10.96 9.30
C GLY A 83 -18.63 9.67 8.47
N VAL A 84 -17.46 9.06 8.29
CA VAL A 84 -17.33 7.74 7.65
C VAL A 84 -17.72 6.66 8.66
N PRO A 85 -18.67 5.75 8.33
CA PRO A 85 -19.09 4.68 9.24
C PRO A 85 -17.93 3.79 9.69
N LEU A 86 -17.83 3.53 11.00
CA LEU A 86 -16.77 2.70 11.59
C LEU A 86 -17.14 1.21 11.68
N ASP A 87 -18.43 0.88 11.58
CA ASP A 87 -19.00 -0.44 11.83
C ASP A 87 -18.99 -1.37 10.59
N THR A 88 -18.68 -0.83 9.41
CA THR A 88 -18.50 -1.67 8.22
C THR A 88 -17.20 -2.48 8.31
N HIS A 89 -17.21 -3.71 7.80
CA HIS A 89 -16.02 -4.57 7.81
C HIS A 89 -14.80 -3.93 7.13
N ILE A 90 -15.00 -3.23 6.01
CA ILE A 90 -13.93 -2.55 5.26
C ILE A 90 -13.37 -1.39 6.09
N SER A 91 -14.23 -0.58 6.70
CA SER A 91 -13.82 0.54 7.54
C SER A 91 -13.10 0.08 8.80
N ALA A 92 -13.63 -0.90 9.54
CA ALA A 92 -13.02 -1.43 10.76
C ALA A 92 -11.62 -2.01 10.50
N LYS A 93 -11.47 -2.76 9.39
CA LYS A 93 -10.17 -3.27 8.94
C LYS A 93 -9.19 -2.13 8.63
N GLY A 94 -9.62 -1.12 7.86
CA GLY A 94 -8.80 0.04 7.53
C GLY A 94 -8.41 0.86 8.77
N PHE A 95 -9.34 1.03 9.71
CA PHE A 95 -9.13 1.81 10.93
C PHE A 95 -8.08 1.13 11.80
N ARG A 96 -8.17 -0.20 11.98
CA ARG A 96 -7.17 -0.98 12.72
C ARG A 96 -5.79 -0.88 12.08
N LEU A 97 -5.70 -0.94 10.76
CA LEU A 97 -4.43 -0.80 10.04
C LEU A 97 -3.84 0.60 10.24
N GLY A 98 -4.63 1.66 10.04
CA GLY A 98 -4.16 3.02 10.26
C GLY A 98 -3.76 3.30 11.71
N TYR A 99 -4.54 2.77 12.66
CA TYR A 99 -4.23 2.87 14.08
C TYR A 99 -2.89 2.19 14.44
N ALA A 100 -2.64 1.00 13.90
CA ALA A 100 -1.34 0.33 14.04
C ALA A 100 -0.22 1.15 13.39
N GLU A 101 -0.41 1.66 12.17
CA GLU A 101 0.61 2.44 11.47
C GLU A 101 1.04 3.67 12.29
N GLY A 102 0.09 4.42 12.84
CA GLY A 102 0.37 5.59 13.68
C GLY A 102 1.18 5.26 14.93
N LEU A 103 0.96 4.10 15.56
CA LEU A 103 1.69 3.68 16.76
C LEU A 103 3.05 3.07 16.45
N LEU A 104 3.09 2.17 15.46
CA LEU A 104 4.25 1.35 15.20
C LEU A 104 5.35 2.14 14.49
N ALA A 105 4.99 2.90 13.45
CA ALA A 105 5.96 3.61 12.60
C ALA A 105 6.32 5.01 13.14
N HIS A 106 5.48 5.57 14.01
CA HIS A 106 5.61 6.97 14.47
C HIS A 106 5.52 7.13 15.99
N PRO A 107 6.18 6.27 16.81
CA PRO A 107 5.97 6.20 18.26
C PRO A 107 6.36 7.49 19.01
N ARG A 108 7.17 8.36 18.42
CA ARG A 108 7.64 9.62 19.02
C ARG A 108 6.97 10.87 18.46
N HIS A 109 6.08 10.72 17.48
CA HIS A 109 5.35 11.85 16.93
C HIS A 109 4.28 12.35 17.91
N PRO A 110 3.88 13.63 17.84
CA PRO A 110 2.71 14.11 18.56
C PRO A 110 1.48 13.27 18.20
N VAL A 111 0.57 13.07 19.16
CA VAL A 111 -0.61 12.21 18.95
C VAL A 111 -1.49 12.71 17.81
N GLU A 112 -1.52 14.01 17.58
CA GLU A 112 -2.25 14.63 16.47
C GLU A 112 -1.71 14.19 15.12
N VAL A 113 -0.38 14.02 15.01
CA VAL A 113 0.30 13.55 13.80
C VAL A 113 0.15 12.05 13.66
N GLN A 114 0.30 11.27 14.73
CA GLN A 114 0.02 9.83 14.71
C GLN A 114 -1.43 9.57 14.26
N GLY A 115 -2.36 10.35 14.78
CA GLY A 115 -3.77 10.30 14.42
C GLY A 115 -4.03 10.76 13.00
N TYR A 116 -3.35 11.81 12.52
CA TYR A 116 -3.40 12.21 11.12
C TYR A 116 -2.99 11.06 10.20
N VAL A 117 -1.84 10.41 10.46
CA VAL A 117 -1.35 9.28 9.67
C VAL A 117 -2.34 8.12 9.74
N GLY A 118 -2.84 7.78 10.93
CA GLY A 118 -3.77 6.68 11.09
C GLY A 118 -5.12 6.91 10.39
N LEU A 119 -5.67 8.12 10.48
CA LEU A 119 -6.90 8.48 9.76
C LEU A 119 -6.67 8.52 8.25
N PHE A 120 -5.51 9.03 7.81
CA PHE A 120 -5.13 9.03 6.41
C PHE A 120 -5.11 7.60 5.86
N THR A 121 -4.37 6.70 6.51
CA THR A 121 -4.25 5.29 6.12
C THR A 121 -5.61 4.59 6.15
N TRP A 122 -6.44 4.87 7.16
CA TRP A 122 -7.81 4.36 7.24
C TRP A 122 -8.65 4.72 6.03
N LEU A 123 -8.64 5.98 5.59
CA LEU A 123 -9.47 6.42 4.47
C LEU A 123 -8.94 5.92 3.12
N VAL A 124 -7.63 5.99 2.86
CA VAL A 124 -7.06 5.58 1.56
C VAL A 124 -7.15 4.07 1.32
N VAL A 125 -7.04 3.25 2.37
CA VAL A 125 -7.22 1.79 2.25
C VAL A 125 -8.67 1.43 1.96
N GLN A 126 -9.64 2.15 2.53
CA GLN A 126 -11.04 1.96 2.16
C GLN A 126 -11.29 2.36 0.72
N TYR A 127 -10.72 3.48 0.27
CA TYR A 127 -10.82 3.90 -1.12
C TYR A 127 -10.24 2.85 -2.07
N ASP A 128 -9.10 2.25 -1.73
CA ASP A 128 -8.49 1.14 -2.48
C ASP A 128 -9.38 -0.10 -2.53
N ASP A 129 -9.90 -0.55 -1.39
CA ASP A 129 -10.77 -1.72 -1.36
C ASP A 129 -12.08 -1.43 -2.16
N ILE A 130 -12.69 -0.24 -2.04
CA ILE A 130 -13.97 0.10 -2.68
C ILE A 130 -13.81 0.37 -4.19
N VAL A 131 -12.92 1.29 -4.57
CA VAL A 131 -12.72 1.74 -5.96
C VAL A 131 -11.71 0.83 -6.68
N GLY A 132 -10.58 0.59 -6.02
CA GLY A 132 -9.41 -0.17 -6.47
C GLY A 132 -9.62 -1.67 -6.62
N GLN A 133 -10.43 -2.29 -5.79
CA GLN A 133 -10.58 -3.76 -5.82
C GLN A 133 -11.99 -4.20 -6.20
N ASN A 134 -13.01 -3.42 -5.86
CA ASN A 134 -14.42 -3.81 -6.03
C ASN A 134 -15.19 -3.02 -7.11
N ASN A 135 -14.56 -2.04 -7.79
CA ASN A 135 -15.18 -1.23 -8.83
C ASN A 135 -16.49 -0.54 -8.38
N GLN A 136 -16.54 -0.15 -7.09
CA GLN A 136 -17.63 0.60 -6.49
C GLN A 136 -17.24 2.08 -6.37
N MET A 137 -18.23 2.98 -6.32
CA MET A 137 -18.01 4.42 -6.14
C MET A 137 -17.16 5.10 -7.25
N VAL A 138 -17.06 4.48 -8.43
CA VAL A 138 -16.18 4.97 -9.52
C VAL A 138 -16.65 6.32 -10.05
N GLU A 139 -17.95 6.54 -10.18
CA GLU A 139 -18.51 7.80 -10.68
C GLU A 139 -18.23 8.96 -9.73
N GLU A 140 -18.37 8.75 -8.43
CA GLU A 140 -18.04 9.73 -7.40
C GLU A 140 -16.54 9.99 -7.32
N ALA A 141 -15.72 8.94 -7.42
CA ALA A 141 -14.27 9.04 -7.41
C ALA A 141 -13.72 9.83 -8.61
N LEU A 142 -14.34 9.70 -9.80
CA LEU A 142 -13.98 10.50 -10.99
C LEU A 142 -14.13 12.01 -10.76
N LEU A 143 -15.05 12.43 -9.88
CA LEU A 143 -15.28 13.84 -9.57
C LEU A 143 -14.26 14.42 -8.57
N PHE A 144 -13.46 13.58 -7.90
CA PHE A 144 -12.66 14.00 -6.75
C PHE A 144 -11.74 15.18 -7.06
N HIS A 145 -10.94 15.05 -8.12
CA HIS A 145 -9.94 16.06 -8.50
C HIS A 145 -10.60 17.37 -8.93
N GLU A 146 -11.63 17.29 -9.79
CA GLU A 146 -12.35 18.47 -10.27
C GLU A 146 -12.93 19.28 -9.10
N ARG A 147 -13.61 18.59 -8.18
CA ARG A 147 -14.24 19.23 -7.00
C ARG A 147 -13.21 19.77 -6.03
N LEU A 148 -12.11 19.03 -5.80
CA LEU A 148 -11.01 19.48 -4.95
C LEU A 148 -10.42 20.81 -5.46
N PHE A 149 -10.11 20.91 -6.76
CA PHE A 149 -9.53 22.12 -7.33
C PHE A 149 -10.51 23.29 -7.45
N ARG A 150 -11.81 23.02 -7.50
CA ARG A 150 -12.86 24.06 -7.43
C ARG A 150 -13.24 24.48 -6.01
N GLY A 151 -12.75 23.77 -4.99
CA GLY A 151 -13.15 24.00 -3.60
C GLY A 151 -14.60 23.59 -3.32
N GLU A 152 -15.14 22.65 -4.10
CA GLU A 152 -16.49 22.12 -3.93
C GLU A 152 -16.52 20.95 -2.94
N PRO A 153 -17.61 20.75 -2.17
CA PRO A 153 -17.78 19.57 -1.32
C PRO A 153 -17.72 18.29 -2.14
N GLN A 154 -17.12 17.24 -1.58
CA GLN A 154 -17.02 15.93 -2.21
C GLN A 154 -18.35 15.16 -2.14
N PRO A 155 -18.58 14.18 -3.03
CA PRO A 155 -19.88 13.49 -3.14
C PRO A 155 -20.28 12.64 -1.92
N ASN A 156 -19.33 12.26 -1.07
CA ASN A 156 -19.58 11.42 0.12
C ASN A 156 -18.53 11.67 1.21
N TYR A 157 -18.79 11.18 2.42
CA TYR A 157 -17.93 11.38 3.59
C TYR A 157 -16.52 10.80 3.46
N LEU A 158 -16.34 9.69 2.72
CA LEU A 158 -15.01 9.11 2.51
C LEU A 158 -14.13 10.05 1.69
N LEU A 159 -14.64 10.52 0.55
CA LEU A 159 -13.95 11.47 -0.30
C LEU A 159 -13.78 12.83 0.38
N GLU A 160 -14.79 13.31 1.12
CA GLU A 160 -14.68 14.56 1.87
C GLU A 160 -13.63 14.45 2.99
N GLY A 161 -13.56 13.31 3.67
CA GLY A 161 -12.54 13.02 4.68
C GLY A 161 -11.12 13.06 4.09
N ILE A 162 -10.92 12.41 2.94
CA ILE A 162 -9.62 12.44 2.24
C ILE A 162 -9.27 13.88 1.84
N ALA A 163 -10.20 14.62 1.24
CA ALA A 163 -9.99 16.02 0.88
C ALA A 163 -9.68 16.90 2.09
N GLY A 164 -10.33 16.64 3.23
CA GLY A 164 -10.08 17.28 4.51
C GLY A 164 -8.65 17.07 5.01
N LEU A 165 -8.18 15.82 5.03
CA LEU A 165 -6.81 15.50 5.45
C LEU A 165 -5.76 16.10 4.50
N LEU A 166 -6.02 16.10 3.18
CA LEU A 166 -5.13 16.77 2.23
C LEU A 166 -4.96 18.26 2.53
N ARG A 167 -6.04 18.95 2.92
CA ARG A 167 -5.99 20.36 3.33
C ARG A 167 -5.27 20.56 4.66
N GLU A 168 -5.44 19.64 5.61
CA GLU A 168 -4.80 19.64 6.93
C GLU A 168 -3.30 19.30 6.87
N ALA A 169 -2.79 18.66 5.80
CA ALA A 169 -1.38 18.25 5.70
C ALA A 169 -0.37 19.36 6.06
N ARG A 170 -0.66 20.61 5.64
CA ARG A 170 0.20 21.78 5.91
C ARG A 170 0.27 22.17 7.39
N ASP A 171 -0.65 21.71 8.21
CA ASP A 171 -0.69 21.97 9.65
C ASP A 171 0.37 21.13 10.37
N HIS A 172 0.68 19.94 9.84
CA HIS A 172 1.61 18.97 10.43
C HIS A 172 2.99 18.92 9.75
N PHE A 173 3.06 19.20 8.45
CA PHE A 173 4.29 19.05 7.65
C PHE A 173 4.75 20.39 7.05
N ASP A 174 6.03 20.46 6.68
CA ASP A 174 6.56 21.60 5.91
C ASP A 174 5.69 21.89 4.68
N THR A 175 5.59 23.14 4.26
CA THR A 175 4.67 23.54 3.18
C THR A 175 4.99 22.86 1.85
N VAL A 176 6.28 22.73 1.50
CA VAL A 176 6.69 22.07 0.25
C VAL A 176 6.50 20.57 0.36
N LEU A 177 6.82 19.97 1.51
CA LEU A 177 6.62 18.54 1.74
C LEU A 177 5.14 18.15 1.80
N ALA A 178 4.28 19.02 2.34
CA ALA A 178 2.83 18.84 2.32
C ALA A 178 2.30 18.82 0.88
N ASN A 179 2.84 19.66 -0.02
CA ASN A 179 2.49 19.60 -1.44
C ASN A 179 2.95 18.29 -2.09
N MET A 180 4.15 17.79 -1.76
CA MET A 180 4.64 16.49 -2.25
C MET A 180 3.73 15.35 -1.81
N LEU A 181 3.35 15.32 -0.53
CA LEU A 181 2.37 14.40 0.03
C LEU A 181 1.06 14.48 -0.76
N GLN A 182 0.49 15.68 -0.95
CA GLN A 182 -0.77 15.85 -1.69
C GLN A 182 -0.67 15.29 -3.12
N ILE A 183 0.41 15.59 -3.84
CA ILE A 183 0.64 15.05 -5.19
C ILE A 183 0.68 13.52 -5.18
N SER A 184 1.38 12.92 -4.22
CA SER A 184 1.49 11.47 -4.06
C SER A 184 0.12 10.81 -3.83
N VAL A 185 -0.75 11.44 -3.03
CA VAL A 185 -2.12 10.96 -2.79
C VAL A 185 -3.00 11.13 -4.01
N LEU A 186 -2.92 12.27 -4.71
CA LEU A 186 -3.69 12.49 -5.93
C LEU A 186 -3.34 11.45 -7.01
N LYS A 187 -2.04 11.12 -7.17
CA LYS A 187 -1.59 10.02 -8.04
C LYS A 187 -2.24 8.69 -7.65
N PHE A 188 -2.30 8.37 -6.36
CA PHE A 188 -2.90 7.12 -5.87
C PHE A 188 -4.40 7.04 -6.14
N LEU A 189 -5.14 8.12 -5.91
CA LEU A 189 -6.56 8.15 -6.22
C LEU A 189 -6.81 7.97 -7.72
N THR A 190 -5.94 8.57 -8.55
CA THR A 190 -5.95 8.39 -10.01
C THR A 190 -5.56 6.97 -10.42
N SER A 191 -4.60 6.32 -9.77
CA SER A 191 -4.17 4.96 -10.15
C SER A 191 -5.29 3.95 -9.96
N ASN A 192 -6.05 4.07 -8.87
CA ASN A 192 -7.23 3.25 -8.59
C ASN A 192 -8.29 3.36 -9.71
N LEU A 193 -8.54 4.56 -10.22
CA LEU A 193 -9.41 4.79 -11.37
C LEU A 193 -8.78 4.25 -12.66
N LEU A 194 -7.47 4.39 -12.82
CA LEU A 194 -6.73 3.86 -13.95
C LEU A 194 -6.88 2.33 -14.03
N GLU A 195 -6.86 1.61 -12.91
CA GLU A 195 -7.09 0.15 -12.91
C GLU A 195 -8.49 -0.27 -13.37
N ARG A 196 -9.46 0.64 -13.28
CA ARG A 196 -10.83 0.44 -13.81
C ARG A 196 -10.96 0.87 -15.27
N HIS A 197 -10.03 1.66 -15.78
CA HIS A 197 -10.06 2.12 -17.15
C HIS A 197 -9.93 0.92 -18.12
N SER A 198 -10.83 0.84 -19.11
CA SER A 198 -10.87 -0.28 -20.06
C SER A 198 -9.53 -0.48 -20.78
N GLY A 199 -8.85 0.60 -21.16
CA GLY A 199 -7.51 0.54 -21.76
C GLY A 199 -6.47 -0.12 -20.84
N PHE A 200 -6.54 0.12 -19.53
CA PHE A 200 -5.62 -0.51 -18.58
C PHE A 200 -5.96 -1.98 -18.36
N GLN A 201 -7.24 -2.33 -18.25
CA GLN A 201 -7.66 -3.71 -18.04
C GLN A 201 -7.30 -4.63 -19.21
N HIS A 202 -7.35 -4.11 -20.44
CA HIS A 202 -7.13 -4.89 -21.66
C HIS A 202 -5.73 -4.71 -22.26
N MET A 203 -4.89 -3.80 -21.74
CA MET A 203 -3.52 -3.69 -22.20
C MET A 203 -2.68 -4.88 -21.74
N SER A 204 -1.77 -5.30 -22.63
CA SER A 204 -0.69 -6.22 -22.31
C SER A 204 0.60 -5.43 -22.08
N VAL A 205 1.27 -5.67 -20.96
CA VAL A 205 2.63 -5.14 -20.76
C VAL A 205 3.57 -5.83 -21.73
N THR A 206 4.41 -5.05 -22.40
CA THR A 206 5.37 -5.55 -23.40
C THR A 206 6.80 -5.39 -22.92
N ARG A 207 7.73 -6.15 -23.51
CA ARG A 207 9.18 -5.99 -23.24
C ARG A 207 9.72 -4.59 -23.54
N ALA A 208 9.08 -3.84 -24.44
CA ALA A 208 9.44 -2.47 -24.74
C ALA A 208 8.99 -1.48 -23.64
N GLY A 209 8.01 -1.85 -22.81
CA GLY A 209 7.46 -1.03 -21.73
C GLY A 209 8.34 -0.95 -20.48
N GLN A 210 9.66 -0.90 -20.61
CA GLN A 210 10.60 -1.08 -19.50
C GLN A 210 10.38 -0.11 -18.31
N LYS A 211 9.87 1.10 -18.57
CA LYS A 211 9.59 2.12 -17.54
C LYS A 211 8.18 2.05 -16.96
N PHE A 212 7.29 1.27 -17.56
CA PHE A 212 5.91 1.16 -17.13
C PHE A 212 5.76 0.62 -15.70
N PRO A 213 6.48 -0.44 -15.26
CA PRO A 213 6.38 -0.92 -13.89
C PRO A 213 6.70 0.16 -12.85
N ASP A 214 7.82 0.87 -13.02
CA ASP A 214 8.27 1.90 -12.08
C ASP A 214 7.31 3.11 -12.09
N PHE A 215 6.87 3.55 -13.27
CA PHE A 215 5.90 4.63 -13.41
C PHE A 215 4.58 4.29 -12.71
N TYR A 216 4.06 3.08 -12.94
CA TYR A 216 2.79 2.68 -12.35
C TYR A 216 2.90 2.53 -10.83
N ARG A 217 4.02 2.00 -10.33
CA ARG A 217 4.26 1.84 -8.90
C ARG A 217 4.39 3.17 -8.16
N ASP A 218 5.07 4.16 -8.74
CA ASP A 218 5.11 5.54 -8.23
C ASP A 218 3.69 6.15 -8.15
N MET A 219 2.82 5.82 -9.11
CA MET A 219 1.43 6.28 -9.06
C MET A 219 0.63 5.59 -7.96
N SER A 220 0.74 4.26 -7.82
CA SER A 220 -0.12 3.45 -6.93
C SER A 220 0.40 3.32 -5.49
N GLY A 221 1.53 3.94 -5.16
CA GLY A 221 2.25 3.64 -3.93
C GLY A 221 2.04 4.55 -2.73
N MET A 222 1.67 5.82 -2.94
CA MET A 222 1.71 6.86 -1.90
C MET A 222 3.06 6.98 -1.18
N ASP A 223 4.13 6.53 -1.82
CA ASP A 223 5.46 6.39 -1.24
C ASP A 223 6.03 7.68 -0.65
N GLN A 224 5.92 8.79 -1.39
CA GLN A 224 6.35 10.09 -0.92
C GLN A 224 5.52 10.60 0.25
N ALA A 225 4.21 10.28 0.30
CA ALA A 225 3.38 10.64 1.45
C ALA A 225 3.87 9.94 2.73
N TYR A 226 4.11 8.63 2.67
CA TYR A 226 4.66 7.87 3.81
C TYR A 226 6.08 8.31 4.19
N ALA A 227 6.92 8.69 3.23
CA ALA A 227 8.23 9.27 3.54
C ALA A 227 8.09 10.62 4.27
N VAL A 228 7.12 11.47 3.90
CA VAL A 228 6.84 12.75 4.57
C VAL A 228 6.30 12.54 5.99
N PHE A 229 5.49 11.50 6.23
CA PHE A 229 4.98 11.17 7.57
C PHE A 229 6.08 10.94 8.60
N CYS A 230 7.28 10.57 8.16
CA CYS A 230 8.44 10.42 9.04
C CYS A 230 8.88 11.74 9.68
N TYR A 231 8.50 12.91 9.14
CA TYR A 231 9.09 14.19 9.54
C TYR A 231 8.06 15.32 9.76
N PRO A 232 7.19 15.24 10.79
CA PRO A 232 6.36 16.38 11.19
C PRO A 232 7.18 17.60 11.57
N LYS A 233 6.80 18.77 11.07
CA LYS A 233 7.57 20.02 11.21
C LYS A 233 7.76 20.48 12.66
N ALA A 234 6.88 20.05 13.57
CA ALA A 234 6.96 20.37 14.99
C ALA A 234 8.20 19.74 15.67
N LEU A 235 8.67 18.60 15.16
CA LEU A 235 9.85 17.89 15.66
C LEU A 235 11.04 18.00 14.70
N TYR A 236 10.79 18.11 13.40
CA TYR A 236 11.79 18.02 12.34
C TYR A 236 11.76 19.27 11.43
N PRO A 237 12.02 20.48 11.96
CA PRO A 237 11.88 21.72 11.19
C PRO A 237 12.96 21.93 10.11
N ASP A 238 14.10 21.24 10.20
CA ASP A 238 15.17 21.33 9.19
C ASP A 238 14.94 20.32 8.06
N VAL A 239 14.25 20.76 7.01
CA VAL A 239 14.03 19.94 5.80
C VAL A 239 15.35 19.50 5.15
N GLY A 240 16.40 20.32 5.21
CA GLY A 240 17.72 19.98 4.67
C GLY A 240 18.35 18.76 5.35
N ALA A 241 17.93 18.44 6.58
CA ALA A 241 18.42 17.29 7.33
C ALA A 241 17.93 15.94 6.78
N PHE A 242 16.90 15.89 5.92
CA PHE A 242 16.37 14.61 5.41
C PHE A 242 15.88 14.64 3.97
N LEU A 243 15.76 15.80 3.32
CA LEU A 243 15.20 15.93 1.97
C LEU A 243 15.90 15.02 0.94
N GLU A 244 17.24 14.93 1.00
CA GLU A 244 18.04 14.07 0.13
C GLU A 244 17.65 12.59 0.24
N ALA A 245 17.17 12.15 1.42
CA ALA A 245 16.79 10.76 1.66
C ALA A 245 15.39 10.41 1.14
N ILE A 246 14.49 11.38 0.94
CA ILE A 246 13.09 11.14 0.56
C ILE A 246 12.93 10.23 -0.66
N PRO A 247 13.69 10.38 -1.77
CA PRO A 247 13.56 9.48 -2.92
C PRO A 247 13.88 8.01 -2.59
N ASP A 248 14.93 7.76 -1.80
CA ASP A 248 15.30 6.41 -1.39
C ASP A 248 14.35 5.84 -0.33
N MET A 249 13.80 6.67 0.55
CA MET A 249 12.73 6.29 1.48
C MET A 249 11.49 5.85 0.72
N ALA A 250 11.03 6.68 -0.22
CA ALA A 250 9.87 6.39 -1.07
C ALA A 250 10.06 5.08 -1.85
N ASN A 251 11.23 4.92 -2.49
CA ASN A 251 11.54 3.69 -3.22
C ASN A 251 11.56 2.46 -2.30
N PHE A 252 12.17 2.58 -1.11
CA PHE A 252 12.15 1.51 -0.10
C PHE A 252 10.71 1.12 0.28
N ILE A 253 9.89 2.10 0.68
CA ILE A 253 8.50 1.88 1.08
C ILE A 253 7.74 1.13 -0.01
N ASN A 254 7.85 1.59 -1.26
CA ASN A 254 7.14 0.96 -2.37
C ASN A 254 7.57 -0.49 -2.59
N ILE A 255 8.85 -0.70 -2.87
CA ILE A 255 9.29 -1.98 -3.42
C ILE A 255 9.60 -3.02 -2.34
N SER A 256 9.77 -2.61 -1.07
CA SER A 256 9.78 -3.57 0.04
C SER A 256 8.40 -4.19 0.27
N ASN A 257 7.32 -3.41 0.12
CA ASN A 257 5.96 -3.94 0.13
C ASN A 257 5.78 -5.00 -0.96
N ASP A 258 6.21 -4.73 -2.20
CA ASP A 258 6.09 -5.67 -3.33
C ASP A 258 6.80 -7.01 -3.06
N VAL A 259 7.90 -7.00 -2.29
CA VAL A 259 8.60 -8.24 -1.89
C VAL A 259 7.83 -8.96 -0.78
N LEU A 260 7.42 -8.25 0.27
CA LEU A 260 6.71 -8.82 1.41
C LEU A 260 5.27 -9.26 1.05
N SER A 261 4.68 -8.67 0.02
CA SER A 261 3.36 -8.98 -0.49
C SER A 261 3.36 -10.05 -1.59
N PHE A 262 4.51 -10.35 -2.20
CA PHE A 262 4.61 -11.28 -3.32
C PHE A 262 3.96 -12.63 -3.00
N TYR A 263 4.24 -13.20 -1.83
CA TYR A 263 3.69 -14.51 -1.43
C TYR A 263 2.15 -14.51 -1.40
N LYS A 264 1.52 -13.50 -0.80
CA LYS A 264 0.05 -13.42 -0.75
C LYS A 264 -0.57 -13.22 -2.13
N GLU A 265 0.10 -12.46 -3.00
CA GLU A 265 -0.38 -12.11 -4.34
C GLU A 265 -0.33 -13.31 -5.26
N GLU A 266 0.80 -14.01 -5.26
CA GLU A 266 0.99 -15.23 -6.03
C GLU A 266 -0.04 -16.30 -5.63
N LEU A 267 -0.29 -16.48 -4.32
CA LEU A 267 -1.34 -17.39 -3.84
C LEU A 267 -2.75 -16.99 -4.26
N SER A 268 -3.01 -15.71 -4.53
CA SER A 268 -4.29 -15.22 -5.02
C SER A 268 -4.40 -15.22 -6.55
N GLY A 269 -3.33 -15.58 -7.26
CA GLY A 269 -3.26 -15.47 -8.72
C GLY A 269 -3.15 -14.04 -9.23
N ASP A 270 -2.80 -13.08 -8.36
CA ASP A 270 -2.61 -11.69 -8.76
C ASP A 270 -1.26 -11.53 -9.46
N THR A 271 -1.34 -11.40 -10.78
CA THR A 271 -0.19 -11.27 -11.67
C THR A 271 -0.10 -9.89 -12.33
N ARG A 272 -0.94 -8.93 -11.90
CA ARG A 272 -0.96 -7.56 -12.44
C ARG A 272 -0.30 -6.56 -11.48
N ASN A 273 0.77 -6.99 -10.82
CA ASN A 273 1.55 -6.21 -9.87
C ASN A 273 2.91 -5.77 -10.44
N TYR A 274 3.66 -4.99 -9.65
CA TYR A 274 4.97 -4.47 -10.02
C TYR A 274 5.96 -5.56 -10.45
N VAL A 275 6.06 -6.63 -9.65
CA VAL A 275 7.02 -7.73 -9.86
C VAL A 275 6.74 -8.44 -11.20
N HIS A 276 5.49 -8.79 -11.49
CA HIS A 276 5.13 -9.46 -12.73
C HIS A 276 5.27 -8.57 -13.97
N ASN A 277 4.92 -7.29 -13.84
CA ASN A 277 5.13 -6.30 -14.89
C ASN A 277 6.64 -6.17 -15.20
N ARG A 278 7.48 -6.12 -14.16
CA ARG A 278 8.94 -6.06 -14.30
C ARG A 278 9.54 -7.36 -14.86
N ALA A 279 9.05 -8.52 -14.46
CA ALA A 279 9.43 -9.81 -15.05
C ALA A 279 9.08 -9.89 -16.54
N THR A 280 7.91 -9.38 -16.91
CA THR A 280 7.48 -9.28 -18.32
C THR A 280 8.39 -8.35 -19.12
N CYS A 281 8.68 -7.15 -18.59
CA CYS A 281 9.52 -6.16 -19.25
C CYS A 281 10.97 -6.64 -19.45
N THR A 282 11.53 -7.30 -18.43
CA THR A 282 12.93 -7.77 -18.45
C THR A 282 13.10 -9.15 -19.10
N GLY A 283 12.02 -9.92 -19.22
CA GLY A 283 12.06 -11.31 -19.68
C GLY A 283 12.70 -12.28 -18.68
N LYS A 284 12.90 -11.85 -17.43
CA LYS A 284 13.48 -12.67 -16.35
C LYS A 284 12.42 -13.55 -15.67
N PRO A 285 12.81 -14.67 -15.04
CA PRO A 285 11.94 -15.44 -14.16
C PRO A 285 11.45 -14.58 -12.98
N VAL A 286 10.20 -14.77 -12.53
CA VAL A 286 9.56 -13.89 -11.53
C VAL A 286 10.31 -13.92 -10.21
N LEU A 287 10.75 -15.09 -9.74
CA LEU A 287 11.52 -15.20 -8.49
C LEU A 287 12.89 -14.53 -8.58
N THR A 288 13.48 -14.48 -9.77
CA THR A 288 14.71 -13.69 -9.99
C THR A 288 14.43 -12.20 -9.83
N VAL A 289 13.29 -11.72 -10.31
CA VAL A 289 12.87 -10.33 -10.14
C VAL A 289 12.57 -10.02 -8.68
N VAL A 290 11.85 -10.88 -7.94
CA VAL A 290 11.60 -10.66 -6.49
C VAL A 290 12.93 -10.51 -5.74
N ALA A 291 13.91 -11.37 -6.01
CA ALA A 291 15.24 -11.26 -5.38
C ALA A 291 16.00 -9.99 -5.79
N GLU A 292 15.85 -9.50 -7.03
CA GLU A 292 16.41 -8.22 -7.47
C GLU A 292 15.76 -7.03 -6.76
N VAL A 293 14.43 -7.01 -6.71
CA VAL A 293 13.66 -5.98 -6.02
C VAL A 293 14.01 -5.94 -4.53
N ASN A 294 14.19 -7.11 -3.90
CA ASN A 294 14.66 -7.20 -2.52
C ASN A 294 16.05 -6.57 -2.31
N ARG A 295 17.00 -6.83 -3.21
CA ARG A 295 18.32 -6.20 -3.12
C ARG A 295 18.25 -4.69 -3.30
N GLU A 296 17.34 -4.22 -4.16
CA GLU A 296 17.12 -2.79 -4.40
C GLU A 296 16.45 -2.08 -3.23
N SER A 297 15.48 -2.72 -2.56
CA SER A 297 14.87 -2.17 -1.35
C SER A 297 15.92 -2.02 -0.25
N ILE A 298 16.70 -3.07 0.04
CA ILE A 298 17.79 -3.05 1.02
C ILE A 298 18.83 -1.98 0.67
N ALA A 299 19.20 -1.85 -0.61
CA ALA A 299 20.14 -0.84 -1.05
C ALA A 299 19.60 0.59 -0.83
N SER A 300 18.29 0.80 -0.99
CA SER A 300 17.63 2.09 -0.75
C SER A 300 17.64 2.43 0.73
N ALA A 301 17.23 1.50 1.61
CA ALA A 301 17.31 1.68 3.07
C ALA A 301 18.73 2.04 3.53
N ARG A 302 19.75 1.35 3.01
CA ARG A 302 21.17 1.63 3.32
C ARG A 302 21.64 3.01 2.86
N ARG A 303 21.11 3.52 1.74
CA ARG A 303 21.42 4.89 1.31
C ARG A 303 20.79 5.90 2.25
N VAL A 304 19.54 5.69 2.65
CA VAL A 304 18.87 6.52 3.66
C VAL A 304 19.65 6.53 4.98
N GLU A 305 20.02 5.36 5.50
CA GLU A 305 20.84 5.23 6.72
C GLU A 305 22.14 6.04 6.61
N LYS A 306 22.84 5.96 5.47
CA LYS A 306 24.07 6.72 5.25
C LYS A 306 23.85 8.23 5.19
N ILE A 307 22.78 8.66 4.53
CA ILE A 307 22.43 10.09 4.42
C ILE A 307 22.13 10.64 5.82
N LEU A 308 21.30 9.93 6.60
CA LEU A 308 20.83 10.38 7.91
C LEU A 308 21.82 10.15 9.06
N LYS A 309 22.84 9.33 8.86
CA LYS A 309 23.81 8.97 9.91
C LYS A 309 24.37 10.19 10.64
N GLY A 310 24.24 10.20 11.96
CA GLY A 310 24.74 11.27 12.82
C GLY A 310 23.85 12.51 12.86
N ARG A 311 22.67 12.49 12.22
CA ARG A 311 21.68 13.59 12.26
C ARG A 311 20.70 13.47 13.44
N GLY A 312 21.02 12.67 14.47
CA GLY A 312 20.28 12.63 15.74
C GLY A 312 18.82 12.19 15.57
N ILE A 313 17.88 13.05 15.97
CA ILE A 313 16.43 12.72 15.95
C ILE A 313 15.92 12.37 14.54
N TYR A 314 16.52 12.92 13.49
CA TYR A 314 16.13 12.65 12.09
C TYR A 314 16.46 11.22 11.68
N GLU A 315 17.63 10.71 12.11
CA GLU A 315 18.03 9.31 11.93
C GLU A 315 17.09 8.38 12.71
N GLN A 316 16.82 8.71 13.97
CA GLN A 316 15.92 7.91 14.81
C GLN A 316 14.51 7.85 14.23
N SER A 317 13.98 8.95 13.67
CA SER A 317 12.67 8.97 13.01
C SER A 317 12.54 7.94 11.89
N TRP A 318 13.54 7.86 11.03
CA TRP A 318 13.57 6.86 9.98
C TRP A 318 13.68 5.44 10.53
N ASN A 319 14.56 5.20 11.51
CA ASN A 319 14.74 3.86 12.08
C ASN A 319 13.46 3.33 12.74
N ASP A 320 12.72 4.19 13.45
CA ASP A 320 11.44 3.79 14.04
C ASP A 320 10.38 3.57 12.97
N SER A 321 10.36 4.39 11.92
CA SER A 321 9.45 4.18 10.79
C SER A 321 9.72 2.86 10.08
N VAL A 322 10.98 2.52 9.78
CA VAL A 322 11.35 1.23 9.19
C VAL A 322 10.96 0.07 10.11
N ARG A 323 11.23 0.17 11.40
CA ARG A 323 10.85 -0.87 12.37
C ARG A 323 9.32 -1.06 12.40
N GLY A 324 8.56 0.02 12.52
CA GLY A 324 7.11 -0.04 12.54
C GLY A 324 6.51 -0.55 11.24
N TYR A 325 7.07 -0.12 10.11
CA TYR A 325 6.64 -0.54 8.78
C TYR A 325 6.89 -2.03 8.55
N MET A 326 8.05 -2.56 8.96
CA MET A 326 8.31 -4.01 8.94
C MET A 326 7.35 -4.76 9.88
N ALA A 327 7.14 -4.24 11.10
CA ALA A 327 6.20 -4.82 12.06
C ALA A 327 4.77 -4.89 11.52
N MET A 328 4.33 -3.87 10.77
CA MET A 328 3.02 -3.88 10.11
C MET A 328 2.89 -5.06 9.14
N HIS A 329 3.96 -5.46 8.45
CA HIS A 329 3.92 -6.62 7.55
C HIS A 329 3.99 -7.95 8.30
N THR A 330 4.95 -8.10 9.22
CA THR A 330 5.20 -9.35 9.94
C THR A 330 4.05 -9.73 10.86
N THR A 331 3.29 -8.76 11.36
CA THR A 331 2.20 -8.99 12.31
C THR A 331 0.81 -9.01 11.68
N ASN A 332 0.67 -8.59 10.42
CA ASN A 332 -0.62 -8.52 9.75
C ASN A 332 -0.91 -9.82 8.98
N PRO A 333 -1.99 -10.55 9.34
CA PRO A 333 -2.34 -11.81 8.68
C PRO A 333 -2.55 -11.70 7.17
N ARG A 334 -2.83 -10.49 6.63
CA ARG A 334 -2.98 -10.25 5.19
C ARG A 334 -1.76 -10.73 4.39
N TYR A 335 -0.54 -10.57 4.91
CA TYR A 335 0.69 -10.91 4.19
C TYR A 335 1.07 -12.39 4.28
N LYS A 336 0.41 -13.16 5.15
CA LYS A 336 0.66 -14.60 5.37
C LYS A 336 2.13 -14.93 5.70
N LEU A 337 2.84 -14.02 6.36
CA LEU A 337 4.27 -14.20 6.68
C LEU A 337 4.52 -15.28 7.75
N THR A 338 3.49 -15.69 8.49
CA THR A 338 3.54 -16.89 9.36
C THR A 338 3.85 -18.16 8.56
N ASP A 339 3.35 -18.30 7.32
CA ASP A 339 3.64 -19.45 6.45
C ASP A 339 5.11 -19.50 6.04
N LEU A 340 5.79 -18.34 6.06
CA LEU A 340 7.21 -18.18 5.76
C LEU A 340 8.10 -18.31 7.00
N GLY A 341 7.52 -18.50 8.18
CA GLY A 341 8.26 -18.61 9.45
C GLY A 341 8.79 -17.28 10.00
N ILE A 342 8.30 -16.14 9.48
CA ILE A 342 8.74 -14.78 9.90
C ILE A 342 7.58 -13.92 10.40
N GLY A 343 6.41 -14.53 10.65
CA GLY A 343 5.27 -13.85 11.26
C GLY A 343 5.51 -13.58 12.75
N GLU A 344 4.97 -12.45 13.23
CA GLU A 344 5.06 -12.01 14.63
C GLU A 344 3.66 -11.83 15.25
N GLU A 345 3.57 -11.83 16.57
CA GLU A 345 2.34 -11.45 17.26
C GLU A 345 2.11 -9.94 17.15
N HIS A 346 0.86 -9.54 16.90
CA HIS A 346 0.52 -8.13 16.74
C HIS A 346 0.69 -7.35 18.05
N PRO A 347 1.41 -6.21 18.08
CA PRO A 347 1.66 -5.43 19.31
C PRO A 347 0.39 -4.92 20.02
N LEU A 348 -0.72 -4.80 19.29
CA LEU A 348 -2.04 -4.48 19.86
C LEU A 348 -2.77 -5.68 20.49
N ALA A 349 -2.30 -6.93 20.30
CA ALA A 349 -2.97 -8.13 20.82
C ALA A 349 -3.23 -8.06 22.35
N PRO A 350 -2.29 -7.59 23.19
CA PRO A 350 -2.53 -7.42 24.63
C PRO A 350 -3.61 -6.38 24.98
N PHE A 351 -3.98 -5.53 24.02
CA PHE A 351 -4.89 -4.40 24.22
C PHE A 351 -6.27 -4.60 23.57
N GLU A 352 -6.51 -5.69 22.81
CA GLU A 352 -7.77 -5.88 22.05
C GLU A 352 -9.03 -5.74 22.91
N HIS A 353 -9.04 -6.35 24.10
CA HIS A 353 -10.15 -6.23 25.02
C HIS A 353 -10.38 -4.77 25.48
N ARG A 354 -9.28 -4.05 25.78
CA ARG A 354 -9.32 -2.65 26.20
C ARG A 354 -9.78 -1.74 25.06
N ILE A 355 -9.29 -1.98 23.85
CA ILE A 355 -9.72 -1.29 22.62
C ILE A 355 -11.22 -1.48 22.42
N GLY A 356 -11.71 -2.72 22.49
CA GLY A 356 -13.14 -3.03 22.38
C GLY A 356 -14.01 -2.30 23.41
N GLN A 357 -13.58 -2.30 24.69
CA GLN A 357 -14.27 -1.55 25.74
C GLN A 357 -14.31 -0.04 25.49
N LEU A 358 -13.21 0.54 25.02
CA LEU A 358 -13.15 1.98 24.71
C LEU A 358 -14.08 2.32 23.55
N PHE A 359 -14.11 1.51 22.50
CA PHE A 359 -15.07 1.67 21.40
C PHE A 359 -16.51 1.64 21.89
N GLU A 360 -16.89 0.67 22.72
CA GLU A 360 -18.24 0.60 23.30
C GLU A 360 -18.58 1.81 24.19
N GLN A 361 -17.62 2.31 24.94
CA GLN A 361 -17.85 3.48 25.80
C GLN A 361 -18.02 4.76 25.00
N MET A 362 -17.26 4.91 23.91
CA MET A 362 -17.35 6.09 23.05
C MET A 362 -18.63 6.08 22.21
N SER A 363 -19.05 4.92 21.70
CA SER A 363 -20.28 4.80 20.91
C SER A 363 -21.57 5.02 21.73
N ARG A 364 -21.54 4.84 23.05
CA ARG A 364 -22.67 5.15 23.96
C ARG A 364 -22.82 6.64 24.30
N LYS A 365 -21.82 7.46 23.98
CA LYS A 365 -21.81 8.91 24.27
C LYS A 365 -22.26 9.76 23.08
N GLU A 366 -22.41 9.14 21.91
CA GLU A 366 -23.05 9.69 20.71
C GLU A 366 -24.56 9.41 20.74
#